data_AF-K9WWW1-F1
#
_entry.id   AF-K9WWW1-F1
#
_cell.length_a   1.000
_cell.length_b   1.000
_cell.length_c   1.000
_cell.angle_alpha   90.00
_cell.angle_beta   90.00
_cell.angle_gamma   90.00
#
_symmetry.space_group_name_H-M   'P 1'
#
loop_
_entity.id
_entity.type
_entity.pdbx_description
1 polymer ?
#
loop_
_entity_poly.entity_id
_entity_poly.type
_entity_poly.pdbx_seq_one_letter_code
_entity_poly.pdbx_strand_id
1 'polypeptide(L)'
;MLDSLSSDERRDIILSIGTHKKNRRLSPIQVAQLLNRLYQVQGISLNQIAQELELKDSSIVRRFLSLLLLPPELQSLVNWGTSPGHLSFSVASEISRAKEPEKIKLLAKDALENQRSKEEVRAILQCNLRGGGSLTHCIETIDSTRPKVIHHYVFLGQLPTLTNGSQWEEQYSFELRAILSKLVREENVLSAAIKDGRFSFTLTESAMNNPTVAPHLTPEKLEAFVANLLMKRSNNE
;
A
#
# COMPACT_ATOMS: atom_id res chain seq x y z
N MET A 1 -25.73 2.52 35.99
CA MET A 1 -24.36 2.90 35.57
C MET A 1 -24.37 3.59 34.20
N LEU A 2 -25.08 3.04 33.21
CA LEU A 2 -25.33 3.71 31.93
C LEU A 2 -26.45 4.76 31.98
N ASP A 3 -27.02 5.03 33.15
CA ASP A 3 -28.12 5.98 33.34
C ASP A 3 -27.71 7.43 33.07
N SER A 4 -26.40 7.69 32.97
CA SER A 4 -25.84 8.97 32.52
C SER A 4 -25.91 9.18 30.99
N LEU A 5 -26.25 8.13 30.23
CA LEU A 5 -26.54 8.17 28.81
C LEU A 5 -28.04 7.95 28.58
N SER A 6 -28.57 8.59 27.55
CA SER A 6 -29.91 8.28 27.06
C SER A 6 -29.97 6.84 26.50
N SER A 7 -31.18 6.28 26.44
CA SER A 7 -31.39 4.95 25.86
C SER A 7 -30.93 4.88 24.39
N ASP A 8 -31.09 5.96 23.63
CA ASP A 8 -30.64 6.05 22.24
C ASP A 8 -29.10 6.08 22.15
N GLU A 9 -28.42 6.89 22.96
CA GLU A 9 -26.95 6.93 23.01
C GLU A 9 -26.36 5.57 23.38
N ARG A 10 -26.93 4.90 24.39
CA ARG A 10 -26.51 3.53 24.77
C ARG A 10 -26.61 2.57 23.59
N ARG A 11 -27.78 2.55 22.92
CA ARG A 11 -28.02 1.70 21.75
C ARG A 11 -27.03 2.00 20.64
N ASP A 12 -26.78 3.27 20.36
CA ASP A 12 -25.93 3.70 19.24
C ASP A 12 -24.45 3.40 19.47
N ILE A 13 -23.97 3.49 20.73
CA ILE A 13 -22.62 3.04 21.11
C ILE A 13 -22.48 1.53 20.86
N ILE A 14 -23.40 0.73 21.39
CA ILE A 14 -23.36 -0.74 21.26
C ILE A 14 -23.37 -1.14 19.78
N LEU A 15 -24.25 -0.54 18.99
CA LEU A 15 -24.35 -0.81 17.55
C LEU A 15 -23.14 -0.32 16.74
N SER A 16 -22.37 0.64 17.26
CA SER A 16 -21.17 1.17 16.59
C SER A 16 -19.91 0.37 16.94
N ILE A 17 -19.72 -0.03 18.20
CA ILE A 17 -18.54 -0.79 18.65
C ILE A 17 -18.68 -2.28 18.34
N GLY A 18 -19.84 -2.88 18.65
CA GLY A 18 -20.07 -4.32 18.60
C GLY A 18 -20.32 -4.88 17.19
N THR A 19 -20.30 -4.04 16.15
CA THR A 19 -20.58 -4.48 14.78
C THR A 19 -19.43 -4.17 13.82
N HIS A 20 -19.17 -5.10 12.91
CA HIS A 20 -18.27 -4.90 11.76
C HIS A 20 -19.01 -4.31 10.54
N LYS A 21 -20.16 -3.66 10.75
CA LYS A 21 -20.96 -3.10 9.66
C LYS A 21 -20.28 -1.86 9.06
N LYS A 22 -20.42 -1.68 7.75
CA LYS A 22 -19.93 -0.48 7.04
C LYS A 22 -20.64 0.79 7.50
N ASN A 23 -21.94 0.69 7.81
CA ASN A 23 -22.76 1.82 8.27
C ASN A 23 -22.94 1.75 9.79
N ARG A 24 -21.91 2.21 10.52
CA ARG A 24 -22.01 2.44 11.96
C ARG A 24 -22.75 3.75 12.22
N ARG A 25 -23.51 3.80 13.32
CA ARG A 25 -24.36 4.96 13.65
C ARG A 25 -23.56 6.16 14.13
N LEU A 26 -22.48 5.91 14.85
CA LEU A 26 -21.59 6.91 15.40
C LEU A 26 -20.22 6.82 14.73
N SER A 27 -19.56 7.96 14.53
CA SER A 27 -18.14 8.01 14.18
C SER A 27 -17.26 7.56 15.36
N PRO A 28 -15.98 7.20 15.13
CA PRO A 28 -15.06 6.86 16.21
C PRO A 28 -14.92 7.96 17.27
N ILE A 29 -14.94 9.24 16.85
CA ILE A 29 -14.86 10.38 17.77
C ILE A 29 -16.13 10.52 18.60
N GLN A 30 -17.31 10.35 18.01
CA GLN A 30 -18.57 10.39 18.76
C GLN A 30 -18.63 9.28 19.81
N VAL A 31 -18.17 8.07 19.45
CA VAL A 31 -18.03 6.97 20.42
C VAL A 31 -17.07 7.36 21.55
N ALA A 32 -15.90 7.91 21.22
CA ALA A 32 -14.93 8.36 22.22
C ALA A 32 -15.49 9.42 23.18
N GLN A 33 -16.26 10.37 22.68
CA GLN A 33 -16.91 11.41 23.48
C GLN A 33 -17.92 10.83 24.48
N LEU A 34 -18.76 9.88 24.04
CA LEU A 34 -19.72 9.22 24.92
C LEU A 34 -19.03 8.32 25.96
N LEU A 35 -17.99 7.59 25.56
CA LEU A 35 -17.17 6.82 26.51
C LEU A 35 -16.47 7.71 27.53
N ASN A 36 -16.01 8.90 27.14
CA ASN A 36 -15.41 9.85 28.05
C ASN A 36 -16.43 10.39 29.06
N ARG A 37 -17.68 10.65 28.63
CA ARG A 37 -18.78 11.02 29.55
C ARG A 37 -19.02 9.94 30.60
N LEU A 38 -19.03 8.66 30.20
CA LEU A 38 -19.14 7.55 31.15
C LEU A 38 -17.94 7.49 32.10
N TYR A 39 -16.73 7.68 31.59
CA TYR A 39 -15.50 7.62 32.38
C TYR A 39 -15.36 8.77 33.39
N GLN A 40 -15.98 9.92 33.12
CA GLN A 40 -15.99 11.08 34.02
C GLN A 40 -16.94 10.90 35.22
N VAL A 41 -17.82 9.90 35.22
CA VAL A 41 -18.69 9.60 36.37
C VAL A 41 -17.85 8.99 37.49
N GLN A 42 -17.94 9.58 38.68
CA GLN A 42 -17.13 9.18 39.83
C GLN A 42 -17.29 7.69 40.17
N GLY A 43 -16.16 7.00 40.36
CA GLY A 43 -16.13 5.59 40.76
C GLY A 43 -16.26 4.58 39.62
N ILE A 44 -16.44 5.02 38.36
CA ILE A 44 -16.49 4.13 37.21
C ILE A 44 -15.07 3.86 36.67
N SER A 45 -14.70 2.59 36.60
CA SER A 45 -13.46 2.12 35.99
C SER A 45 -13.66 1.76 34.51
N LEU A 46 -12.57 1.81 33.72
CA LEU A 46 -12.60 1.39 32.32
C LEU A 46 -13.01 -0.08 32.13
N ASN A 47 -12.74 -0.94 33.12
CA ASN A 47 -13.13 -2.35 33.08
C ASN A 47 -14.65 -2.50 33.26
N GLN A 48 -15.28 -1.69 34.10
CA GLN A 48 -16.74 -1.67 34.25
C GLN A 48 -17.41 -1.17 32.97
N ILE A 49 -16.88 -0.12 32.34
CA ILE A 49 -17.37 0.36 31.03
C ILE A 49 -17.27 -0.74 29.98
N ALA A 50 -16.13 -1.45 29.92
CA ALA A 50 -15.93 -2.54 28.98
C ALA A 50 -16.92 -3.70 29.23
N GLN A 51 -17.09 -4.12 30.49
CA GLN A 51 -18.01 -5.19 30.88
C GLN A 51 -19.46 -4.85 30.49
N GLU A 52 -19.89 -3.63 30.76
CA GLU A 52 -21.26 -3.18 30.46
C GLU A 52 -21.54 -3.07 28.96
N LEU A 53 -20.50 -2.83 28.15
CA LEU A 53 -20.57 -2.83 26.70
C LEU A 53 -20.26 -4.20 26.08
N GLU A 54 -20.19 -5.27 26.89
CA GLU A 54 -19.89 -6.64 26.47
C GLU A 54 -18.56 -6.77 25.70
N LEU A 55 -17.59 -5.93 26.04
CA LEU A 55 -16.26 -5.95 25.46
C LEU A 55 -15.36 -6.90 26.25
N LYS A 56 -14.49 -7.60 25.55
CA LYS A 56 -13.56 -8.57 26.15
C LYS A 56 -12.68 -7.96 27.25
N ASP A 57 -12.22 -6.73 27.04
CA ASP A 57 -11.37 -6.00 27.98
C ASP A 57 -11.45 -4.48 27.75
N SER A 58 -10.80 -3.70 28.62
CA SER A 58 -10.77 -2.23 28.55
C SER A 58 -9.84 -1.66 27.48
N SER A 59 -9.12 -2.48 26.70
CA SER A 59 -8.17 -2.00 25.70
C SER A 59 -8.84 -1.20 24.60
N ILE A 60 -10.01 -1.64 24.14
CA ILE A 60 -10.75 -0.94 23.08
C ILE A 60 -11.31 0.41 23.57
N VAL A 61 -11.78 0.46 24.83
CA VAL A 61 -12.23 1.71 25.47
C VAL A 61 -11.08 2.70 25.55
N ARG A 62 -9.89 2.25 25.99
CA ARG A 62 -8.67 3.09 26.02
C ARG A 62 -8.31 3.64 24.64
N ARG A 63 -8.44 2.83 23.59
CA ARG A 63 -8.16 3.25 22.20
C ARG A 63 -9.14 4.28 21.68
N PHE A 64 -10.41 4.24 22.07
CA PHE A 64 -11.35 5.33 21.75
C PHE A 64 -10.99 6.59 22.51
N LEU A 65 -10.78 6.50 23.83
CA LEU A 65 -10.43 7.66 24.65
C LEU A 65 -9.14 8.34 24.17
N SER A 66 -8.17 7.57 23.64
CA SER A 66 -6.93 8.14 23.11
C SER A 66 -7.14 9.01 21.86
N LEU A 67 -8.25 8.85 21.13
CA LEU A 67 -8.58 9.72 19.99
C LEU A 67 -8.84 11.16 20.43
N LEU A 68 -9.34 11.36 21.66
CA LEU A 68 -9.60 12.70 22.20
C LEU A 68 -8.30 13.44 22.55
N LEU A 69 -7.15 12.75 22.54
CA LEU A 69 -5.83 13.36 22.71
C LEU A 69 -5.28 13.92 21.40
N LEU A 70 -5.92 13.61 20.25
CA LEU A 70 -5.53 14.17 18.97
C LEU A 70 -5.96 15.65 18.89
N PRO A 71 -5.18 16.50 18.19
CA PRO A 71 -5.63 17.84 17.82
C PRO A 71 -7.02 17.82 17.15
N PRO A 72 -7.91 18.80 17.43
CA PRO A 72 -9.28 18.81 16.90
C PRO A 72 -9.36 18.68 15.37
N GLU A 73 -8.42 19.27 14.65
CA GLU A 73 -8.31 19.18 13.19
C GLU A 73 -8.03 17.76 12.68
N LEU A 74 -7.40 16.91 13.50
CA LEU A 74 -7.17 15.51 13.17
C LEU A 74 -8.33 14.62 13.61
N GLN A 75 -9.06 15.00 14.67
CA GLN A 75 -10.24 14.26 15.12
C GLN A 75 -11.30 14.17 14.01
N SER A 76 -11.54 15.27 13.29
CA SER A 76 -12.51 15.30 12.18
C SER A 76 -12.15 14.37 11.02
N LEU A 77 -10.87 13.98 10.89
CA LEU A 77 -10.39 13.08 9.85
C LEU A 77 -10.50 11.59 10.25
N VAL A 78 -10.85 11.29 11.50
CA VAL A 78 -10.92 9.90 11.98
C VAL A 78 -12.20 9.22 11.54
N ASN A 79 -12.08 8.10 10.83
CA ASN A 79 -13.19 7.29 10.36
C ASN A 79 -12.97 5.79 10.66
N TRP A 80 -14.00 4.98 10.48
CA TRP A 80 -13.99 3.54 10.77
C TRP A 80 -13.16 2.70 9.80
N GLY A 81 -12.95 3.20 8.58
CA GLY A 81 -12.24 2.49 7.51
C GLY A 81 -11.04 3.27 7.00
N THR A 82 -10.38 2.68 6.01
CA THR A 82 -9.34 3.31 5.21
C THR A 82 -9.99 3.90 3.96
N SER A 83 -10.24 5.21 3.98
CA SER A 83 -10.66 5.98 2.80
C SER A 83 -9.63 7.08 2.54
N PRO A 84 -9.37 7.44 1.27
CA PRO A 84 -8.49 8.55 0.95
C PRO A 84 -8.87 9.81 1.75
N GLY A 85 -7.86 10.51 2.26
CA GLY A 85 -8.03 11.72 3.07
C GLY A 85 -8.53 11.50 4.50
N HIS A 86 -8.65 10.26 4.99
CA HIS A 86 -9.10 9.96 6.35
C HIS A 86 -8.13 9.03 7.09
N LEU A 87 -8.05 9.18 8.41
CA LEU A 87 -7.35 8.27 9.29
C LEU A 87 -8.30 7.17 9.76
N SER A 88 -7.93 5.91 9.56
CA SER A 88 -8.70 4.82 10.19
C SER A 88 -8.60 4.90 11.71
N PHE A 89 -9.65 4.46 12.43
CA PHE A 89 -9.65 4.36 13.89
C PHE A 89 -8.37 3.71 14.44
N SER A 90 -7.93 2.62 13.79
CA SER A 90 -6.74 1.89 14.23
C SER A 90 -5.47 2.70 14.08
N VAL A 91 -5.29 3.38 12.95
CA VAL A 91 -4.15 4.25 12.68
C VAL A 91 -4.15 5.44 13.64
N ALA A 92 -5.28 6.15 13.77
CA ALA A 92 -5.44 7.29 14.67
C ALA A 92 -5.13 6.93 16.13
N SER A 93 -5.59 5.74 16.58
CA SER A 93 -5.28 5.25 17.93
C SER A 93 -3.78 5.00 18.15
N GLU A 94 -3.04 4.56 17.13
CA GLU A 94 -1.58 4.42 17.26
C GLU A 94 -0.89 5.79 17.24
N ILE A 95 -1.29 6.71 16.34
CA ILE A 95 -0.73 8.08 16.27
C ILE A 95 -0.85 8.81 17.62
N SER A 96 -1.98 8.66 18.31
CA SER A 96 -2.23 9.30 19.61
C SER A 96 -1.20 8.92 20.70
N ARG A 97 -0.39 7.87 20.48
CA ARG A 97 0.66 7.43 21.41
C ARG A 97 1.94 8.27 21.35
N ALA A 98 2.12 9.11 20.31
CA ALA A 98 3.35 9.88 20.11
C ALA A 98 3.61 10.96 21.18
N LYS A 99 2.63 11.26 22.05
CA LYS A 99 2.62 12.26 23.15
C LYS A 99 2.90 13.71 22.76
N GLU A 100 3.88 13.97 21.89
CA GLU A 100 4.26 15.29 21.43
C GLU A 100 3.37 15.75 20.26
N PRO A 101 2.74 16.94 20.34
CA PRO A 101 1.83 17.43 19.30
C PRO A 101 2.46 17.48 17.90
N GLU A 102 3.73 17.88 17.80
CA GLU A 102 4.44 17.95 16.52
C GLU A 102 4.66 16.57 15.88
N LYS A 103 4.97 15.55 16.70
CA LYS A 103 5.07 14.16 16.22
C LYS A 103 3.72 13.62 15.77
N ILE A 104 2.64 13.95 16.50
CA ILE A 104 1.28 13.58 16.13
C ILE A 104 0.92 14.15 14.75
N LYS A 105 1.18 15.45 14.53
CA LYS A 105 0.91 16.11 13.24
C LYS A 105 1.74 15.51 12.11
N LEU A 106 3.04 15.28 12.34
CA LEU A 106 3.92 14.68 11.34
C LEU A 106 3.47 13.27 10.95
N LEU A 107 3.16 12.40 11.92
CA LEU A 107 2.67 11.05 11.67
C LEU A 107 1.30 11.03 11.00
N ALA A 108 0.40 11.94 11.38
CA ALA A 108 -0.90 12.05 10.75
C ALA A 108 -0.78 12.48 9.28
N LYS A 109 0.07 13.46 8.99
CA LYS A 109 0.37 13.88 7.63
C LYS A 109 0.93 12.73 6.79
N ASP A 110 1.98 12.06 7.27
CA ASP A 110 2.57 10.90 6.59
C ASP A 110 1.55 9.77 6.40
N ALA A 111 0.73 9.49 7.41
CA ALA A 111 -0.31 8.46 7.32
C ALA A 111 -1.37 8.77 6.26
N LEU A 112 -1.75 10.04 6.11
CA LEU A 112 -2.71 10.49 5.10
C LEU A 112 -2.10 10.47 3.69
N GLU A 113 -0.88 10.95 3.53
CA GLU A 113 -0.20 11.04 2.23
C GLU A 113 0.20 9.66 1.69
N ASN A 114 0.73 8.79 2.55
CA ASN A 114 1.29 7.49 2.18
C ASN A 114 0.38 6.30 2.49
N GLN A 115 -0.87 6.56 2.88
CA GLN A 115 -1.90 5.58 3.26
C GLN A 115 -1.37 4.52 4.22
N ARG A 116 -0.69 4.96 5.28
CA ARG A 116 0.00 4.06 6.22
C ARG A 116 -0.98 3.11 6.91
N SER A 117 -0.60 1.84 6.98
CA SER A 117 -1.26 0.85 7.82
C SER A 117 -0.98 1.10 9.30
N LYS A 118 -1.79 0.48 10.16
CA LYS A 118 -1.60 0.52 11.62
C LYS A 118 -0.24 -0.05 12.01
N GLU A 119 0.17 -1.13 11.36
CA GLU A 119 1.41 -1.86 11.59
C GLU A 119 2.63 -0.99 11.26
N GLU A 120 2.58 -0.23 10.16
CA GLU A 120 3.63 0.71 9.79
C GLU A 120 3.74 1.86 10.78
N VAL A 121 2.63 2.53 11.14
CA VAL A 121 2.65 3.61 12.14
C VAL A 121 3.20 3.11 13.48
N ARG A 122 2.81 1.91 13.89
CA ARG A 122 3.37 1.26 15.09
C ARG A 122 4.87 1.01 14.95
N ALA A 123 5.33 0.53 13.81
CA ALA A 123 6.75 0.28 13.56
C ALA A 123 7.56 1.59 13.60
N ILE A 124 7.05 2.67 13.01
CA ILE A 124 7.65 4.01 13.06
C ILE A 124 7.78 4.48 14.53
N LEU A 125 6.70 4.38 15.31
CA LEU A 125 6.70 4.75 16.72
C LEU A 125 7.68 3.91 17.55
N GLN A 126 7.74 2.60 17.31
CA GLN A 126 8.68 1.71 17.99
C GLN A 126 10.13 2.01 17.61
N CYS A 127 10.39 2.32 16.34
CA CYS A 127 11.69 2.75 15.85
C CYS A 127 12.12 4.06 16.56
N ASN A 128 11.23 5.05 16.66
CA ASN A 128 11.52 6.31 17.35
C ASN A 128 11.79 6.11 18.85
N LEU A 129 11.02 5.25 19.52
CA LEU A 129 11.18 4.95 20.95
C LEU A 129 12.48 4.20 21.27
N ARG A 130 12.93 3.28 20.40
CA ARG A 130 14.10 2.42 20.65
C ARG A 130 15.40 2.99 20.10
N GLY A 131 15.35 3.62 18.94
CA GLY A 131 16.55 4.01 18.18
C GLY A 131 17.08 5.40 18.50
N GLY A 132 16.31 6.25 19.19
CA GLY A 132 16.70 7.64 19.49
C GLY A 132 16.84 8.55 18.26
N GLY A 133 16.59 8.03 17.05
CA GLY A 133 16.58 8.81 15.81
C GLY A 133 15.39 9.76 15.71
N SER A 134 15.48 10.73 14.80
CA SER A 134 14.37 11.63 14.49
C SER A 134 13.18 10.83 13.92
N LEU A 135 11.96 11.32 14.13
CA LEU A 135 10.77 10.66 13.61
C LEU A 135 10.81 10.54 12.07
N THR A 136 11.34 11.54 11.37
CA THR A 136 11.54 11.52 9.91
C THR A 136 12.43 10.36 9.48
N HIS A 137 13.56 10.14 10.17
CA HIS A 137 14.44 9.02 9.85
C HIS A 137 13.75 7.66 10.08
N CYS A 138 12.92 7.55 11.11
CA CYS A 138 12.11 6.35 11.34
C CYS A 138 11.09 6.11 10.21
N ILE A 139 10.47 7.17 9.68
CA ILE A 139 9.57 7.09 8.52
C ILE A 139 10.34 6.56 7.30
N GLU A 140 11.47 7.18 6.96
CA GLU A 140 12.34 6.76 5.84
C GLU A 140 12.80 5.29 5.97
N THR A 141 13.13 4.88 7.19
CA THR A 141 13.51 3.49 7.47
C THR A 141 12.37 2.54 7.14
N ILE A 142 11.14 2.83 7.60
CA ILE A 142 9.98 1.98 7.30
C ILE A 142 9.61 2.04 5.81
N ASP A 143 9.77 3.19 5.15
CA ASP A 143 9.61 3.31 3.70
C ASP A 143 10.53 2.39 2.93
N SER A 144 11.79 2.28 3.35
CA SER A 144 12.76 1.38 2.70
C SER A 144 12.37 -0.11 2.78
N THR A 145 11.50 -0.47 3.75
CA THR A 145 10.99 -1.84 3.90
C THR A 145 9.74 -2.12 3.06
N ARG A 146 9.11 -1.10 2.47
CA ARG A 146 7.91 -1.30 1.66
C ARG A 146 8.25 -2.17 0.43
N PRO A 147 7.44 -3.19 0.13
CA PRO A 147 7.63 -3.97 -1.08
C PRO A 147 7.46 -3.05 -2.28
N LYS A 148 8.45 -3.05 -3.18
CA LYS A 148 8.35 -2.38 -4.47
C LYS A 148 7.71 -3.37 -5.45
N VAL A 149 6.55 -3.02 -5.98
CA VAL A 149 5.96 -3.77 -7.09
C VAL A 149 6.73 -3.41 -8.34
N ILE A 150 7.34 -4.40 -8.98
CA ILE A 150 8.07 -4.24 -10.24
C ILE A 150 7.30 -5.01 -11.30
N HIS A 151 6.82 -4.29 -12.32
CA HIS A 151 6.11 -4.90 -13.44
C HIS A 151 7.09 -5.29 -14.54
N HIS A 152 7.03 -6.57 -14.94
CA HIS A 152 7.76 -7.11 -16.07
C HIS A 152 6.78 -7.62 -17.12
N TYR A 153 7.09 -7.36 -18.38
CA TYR A 153 6.25 -7.71 -19.52
C TYR A 153 6.94 -8.80 -20.32
N VAL A 154 6.30 -9.96 -20.40
CA VAL A 154 6.81 -11.12 -21.13
C VAL A 154 6.13 -11.19 -22.49
N PHE A 155 6.92 -11.18 -23.54
CA PHE A 155 6.49 -11.30 -24.93
C PHE A 155 6.89 -12.66 -25.45
N LEU A 156 5.94 -13.37 -26.05
CA LEU A 156 6.10 -14.70 -26.61
C LEU A 156 5.48 -14.71 -28.00
N GLY A 157 6.14 -15.38 -28.95
CA GLY A 157 5.58 -15.59 -30.27
C GLY A 157 6.38 -16.59 -31.08
N GLN A 158 5.89 -16.87 -32.29
CA GLN A 158 6.53 -17.81 -33.21
C GLN A 158 7.26 -17.05 -34.33
N LEU A 159 8.40 -17.58 -34.76
CA LEU A 159 9.13 -17.13 -35.94
C LEU A 159 8.82 -18.08 -37.09
N PRO A 160 8.13 -17.61 -38.15
CA PRO A 160 7.64 -18.49 -39.21
C PRO A 160 8.73 -19.15 -40.06
N THR A 161 9.99 -18.69 -40.00
CA THR A 161 11.05 -19.04 -40.97
C THR A 161 12.32 -19.64 -40.39
N LEU A 162 12.42 -19.87 -39.07
CA LEU A 162 13.60 -20.49 -38.47
C LEU A 162 13.43 -22.01 -38.34
N THR A 163 13.58 -22.73 -39.46
CA THR A 163 13.62 -24.21 -39.47
C THR A 163 15.04 -24.78 -39.37
N ASN A 164 16.06 -23.93 -39.36
CA ASN A 164 17.46 -24.34 -39.51
C ASN A 164 18.19 -24.39 -38.16
N GLY A 165 18.06 -25.51 -37.43
CA GLY A 165 19.01 -26.01 -36.43
C GLY A 165 19.36 -25.14 -35.21
N SER A 166 19.73 -25.79 -34.11
CA SER A 166 20.14 -25.15 -32.84
C SER A 166 21.32 -24.18 -32.96
N GLN A 167 22.11 -24.25 -34.03
CA GLN A 167 23.33 -23.46 -34.20
C GLN A 167 23.08 -21.96 -34.38
N TRP A 168 21.92 -21.57 -34.92
CA TRP A 168 21.58 -20.16 -35.15
C TRP A 168 20.76 -19.53 -34.02
N GLU A 169 20.18 -20.35 -33.15
CA GLU A 169 19.30 -19.88 -32.06
C GLU A 169 20.04 -19.00 -31.05
N GLU A 170 21.26 -19.38 -30.68
CA GLU A 170 22.09 -18.62 -29.76
C GLU A 170 22.52 -17.28 -30.36
N GLN A 171 22.93 -17.29 -31.63
CA GLN A 171 23.28 -16.08 -32.36
C GLN A 171 22.07 -15.13 -32.47
N TYR A 172 20.92 -15.63 -32.91
CA TYR A 172 19.71 -14.80 -33.01
C TYR A 172 19.21 -14.31 -31.66
N SER A 173 19.37 -15.09 -30.59
CA SER A 173 19.07 -14.64 -29.22
C SER A 173 19.94 -13.45 -28.82
N PHE A 174 21.26 -13.54 -29.09
CA PHE A 174 22.20 -12.47 -28.83
C PHE A 174 21.88 -11.22 -29.66
N GLU A 175 21.55 -11.41 -30.95
CA GLU A 175 21.17 -10.32 -31.83
C GLU A 175 19.87 -9.64 -31.42
N LEU A 176 18.83 -10.41 -31.10
CA LEU A 176 17.55 -9.91 -30.60
C LEU A 176 17.78 -9.07 -29.35
N ARG A 177 18.58 -9.56 -28.40
CA ARG A 177 18.95 -8.81 -27.20
C ARG A 177 19.65 -7.50 -27.55
N ALA A 178 20.66 -7.54 -28.42
CA ALA A 178 21.43 -6.36 -28.80
C ALA A 178 20.54 -5.30 -29.48
N ILE A 179 19.59 -5.73 -30.31
CA ILE A 179 18.64 -4.82 -30.98
C ILE A 179 17.67 -4.22 -29.97
N LEU A 180 17.07 -5.05 -29.10
CA LEU A 180 16.19 -4.56 -28.04
C LEU A 180 16.92 -3.57 -27.12
N SER A 181 18.17 -3.87 -26.72
CA SER A 181 18.98 -2.97 -25.90
C SER A 181 19.26 -1.62 -26.59
N LYS A 182 19.40 -1.58 -27.93
CA LYS A 182 19.52 -0.31 -28.66
C LYS A 182 18.21 0.48 -28.69
N LEU A 183 17.07 -0.21 -28.74
CA LEU A 183 15.75 0.42 -28.83
C LEU A 183 15.25 0.95 -27.48
N VAL A 184 15.42 0.18 -26.40
CA VAL A 184 14.88 0.51 -25.07
C VAL A 184 15.94 0.77 -24.00
N ARG A 185 17.23 0.74 -24.34
CA ARG A 185 18.38 0.69 -23.42
C ARG A 185 18.55 -0.67 -22.76
N GLU A 186 19.78 -1.02 -22.45
CA GLU A 186 20.15 -2.36 -21.97
C GLU A 186 19.52 -2.71 -20.62
N GLU A 187 19.42 -1.73 -19.70
CA GLU A 187 18.82 -1.89 -18.38
C GLU A 187 17.33 -2.28 -18.41
N ASN A 188 16.68 -2.09 -19.57
CA ASN A 188 15.26 -2.36 -19.75
C ASN A 188 14.97 -3.72 -20.42
N VAL A 189 16.02 -4.48 -20.78
CA VAL A 189 15.92 -5.82 -21.36
C VAL A 189 16.40 -6.86 -20.34
N LEU A 190 15.46 -7.57 -19.71
CA LEU A 190 15.77 -8.53 -18.66
C LEU A 190 16.21 -9.88 -19.23
N SER A 191 15.61 -10.29 -20.35
CA SER A 191 15.92 -11.54 -21.05
C SER A 191 15.47 -11.44 -22.50
N ALA A 192 16.19 -12.07 -23.42
CA ALA A 192 15.73 -12.32 -24.79
C ALA A 192 16.31 -13.65 -25.27
N ALA A 193 15.48 -14.48 -25.87
CA ALA A 193 15.84 -15.81 -26.34
C ALA A 193 15.03 -16.19 -27.58
N ILE A 194 15.64 -16.98 -28.45
CA ILE A 194 15.01 -17.65 -29.57
C ILE A 194 15.32 -19.13 -29.41
N LYS A 195 14.29 -19.97 -29.47
CA LYS A 195 14.40 -21.42 -29.33
C LYS A 195 13.25 -22.14 -30.02
N ASP A 196 13.53 -23.19 -30.76
CA ASP A 196 12.56 -24.04 -31.46
C ASP A 196 11.61 -23.22 -32.35
N GLY A 197 12.17 -22.24 -33.06
CA GLY A 197 11.40 -21.32 -33.91
C GLY A 197 10.44 -20.40 -33.13
N ARG A 198 10.65 -20.22 -31.83
CA ARG A 198 9.89 -19.26 -30.99
C ARG A 198 10.82 -18.20 -30.44
N PHE A 199 10.29 -17.04 -30.15
CA PHE A 199 11.00 -16.01 -29.39
C PHE A 199 10.33 -15.79 -28.04
N SER A 200 11.15 -15.43 -27.05
CA SER A 200 10.70 -14.87 -25.79
C SER A 200 11.58 -13.70 -25.41
N PHE A 201 11.00 -12.62 -24.92
CA PHE A 201 11.77 -11.58 -24.26
C PHE A 201 10.96 -10.92 -23.14
N THR A 202 11.68 -10.41 -22.15
CA THR A 202 11.09 -9.78 -20.97
C THR A 202 11.61 -8.36 -20.86
N LEU A 203 10.69 -7.41 -20.78
CA LEU A 203 10.99 -5.99 -20.66
C LEU A 203 10.50 -5.42 -19.33
N THR A 204 11.16 -4.35 -18.89
CA THR A 204 10.70 -3.54 -17.76
C THR A 204 9.50 -2.66 -18.16
N GLU A 205 8.77 -2.16 -17.18
CA GLU A 205 7.71 -1.15 -17.39
C GLU A 205 8.22 0.13 -18.07
N SER A 206 9.43 0.58 -17.74
CA SER A 206 10.07 1.73 -18.42
C SER A 206 10.23 1.51 -19.92
N ALA A 207 10.52 0.27 -20.35
CA ALA A 207 10.59 -0.09 -21.76
C ALA A 207 9.23 0.05 -22.46
N MET A 208 8.15 -0.33 -21.76
CA MET A 208 6.78 -0.28 -22.28
C MET A 208 6.25 1.13 -22.46
N ASN A 209 6.81 2.08 -21.73
CA ASN A 209 6.49 3.50 -21.88
C ASN A 209 7.28 4.17 -23.02
N ASN A 210 8.17 3.45 -23.71
CA ASN A 210 8.94 4.01 -24.82
C ASN A 210 8.06 4.13 -26.09
N PRO A 211 7.82 5.34 -26.60
CA PRO A 211 6.91 5.56 -27.73
C PRO A 211 7.39 4.92 -29.04
N THR A 212 8.69 4.62 -29.18
CA THR A 212 9.22 3.97 -30.40
C THR A 212 8.99 2.46 -30.42
N VAL A 213 8.70 1.86 -29.27
CA VAL A 213 8.61 0.39 -29.12
C VAL A 213 7.19 -0.04 -28.76
N ALA A 214 6.53 0.67 -27.85
CA ALA A 214 5.19 0.34 -27.37
C ALA A 214 4.15 0.06 -28.48
N PRO A 215 4.10 0.83 -29.60
CA PRO A 215 3.10 0.60 -30.66
C PRO A 215 3.29 -0.71 -31.44
N HIS A 216 4.46 -1.35 -31.33
CA HIS A 216 4.82 -2.57 -32.03
C HIS A 216 4.70 -3.83 -31.14
N LEU A 217 4.59 -3.65 -29.82
CA LEU A 217 4.47 -4.73 -28.85
C LEU A 217 3.01 -5.15 -28.60
N THR A 218 2.18 -5.13 -29.65
CA THR A 218 0.82 -5.68 -29.61
C THR A 218 0.80 -7.09 -30.18
N PRO A 219 -0.14 -7.97 -29.77
CA PRO A 219 -0.21 -9.35 -30.25
C PRO A 219 -0.17 -9.49 -31.77
N GLU A 220 -0.79 -8.56 -32.51
CA GLU A 220 -0.91 -8.59 -33.96
C GLU A 220 0.38 -8.18 -34.69
N LYS A 221 1.24 -7.40 -34.02
CA LYS A 221 2.45 -6.80 -34.62
C LYS A 221 3.73 -7.41 -34.11
N LEU A 222 3.68 -8.12 -32.99
CA LEU A 222 4.85 -8.61 -32.26
C LEU A 222 5.73 -9.52 -33.11
N GLU A 223 5.14 -10.52 -33.77
CA GLU A 223 5.89 -11.47 -34.59
C GLU A 223 6.54 -10.80 -35.81
N ALA A 224 5.78 -9.95 -36.50
CA ALA A 224 6.29 -9.17 -37.63
C ALA A 224 7.39 -8.20 -37.20
N PHE A 225 7.25 -7.58 -36.02
CA PHE A 225 8.26 -6.71 -35.45
C PHE A 225 9.56 -7.47 -35.20
N VAL A 226 9.54 -8.59 -34.48
CA VAL A 226 10.73 -9.40 -34.20
C VAL A 226 11.36 -9.93 -35.49
N ALA A 227 10.56 -10.44 -36.43
CA ALA A 227 11.06 -10.91 -37.71
C ALA A 227 11.77 -9.78 -38.50
N ASN A 228 11.20 -8.58 -38.52
CA ASN A 228 11.80 -7.42 -39.18
C ASN A 228 13.09 -6.95 -38.50
N LEU A 229 13.18 -7.04 -37.17
CA LEU A 229 14.40 -6.70 -36.44
C LEU A 229 15.56 -7.62 -36.84
N LEU A 230 15.30 -8.93 -36.93
CA LEU A 230 16.32 -9.91 -37.30
C LEU A 230 16.71 -9.78 -38.79
N MET A 231 15.73 -9.59 -39.68
CA MET A 231 15.98 -9.47 -41.13
C MET A 231 16.80 -8.22 -41.52
N LYS A 232 16.57 -7.07 -40.87
CA LYS A 232 17.29 -5.81 -41.19
C LYS A 232 18.79 -5.89 -40.94
N ARG A 233 19.25 -6.81 -40.09
CA ARG A 233 20.66 -6.96 -39.76
C ARG A 233 21.40 -7.88 -40.72
N SER A 234 20.75 -8.97 -41.15
CA SER A 234 21.30 -9.89 -42.15
C SER A 234 21.59 -9.25 -43.51
N ASN A 235 20.97 -8.10 -43.82
CA ASN A 235 21.19 -7.34 -45.06
C ASN A 235 22.25 -6.23 -44.93
N ASN A 236 22.81 -6.02 -43.74
CA ASN A 236 23.84 -5.01 -43.46
C ASN A 236 25.23 -5.64 -43.18
N GLU A 237 25.35 -6.97 -43.35
CA GLU A 237 26.61 -7.72 -43.43
C GLU A 237 26.91 -8.08 -44.88
#